data_AF-A0A0A5FX40-F1
#
_entry.id   AF-A0A0A5FX40-F1
#
_cell.length_a   1.000
_cell.length_b   1.000
_cell.length_c   1.000
_cell.angle_alpha   90.00
_cell.angle_beta   90.00
_cell.angle_gamma   90.00
#
_symmetry.space_group_name_H-M   'P 1'
#
loop_
_entity.id
_entity.type
_entity.pdbx_description
1 polymer ?
#
loop_
_entity_poly.entity_id
_entity_poly.type
_entity_poly.pdbx_seq_one_letter_code
_entity_poly.pdbx_strand_id
1 'polypeptide(L)' 'MQQLFHIIKDTVKIFVIFTACTLLFYFGLKMMNEEYEKIHRYDEPEGKAVKVFQPHDEGLIDRLSIFFRLGE' A
#
# COMPACT_ATOMS: atom_id res chain seq x y z
N MET A 1 3.73 13.07 42.99
CA MET A 1 2.57 13.81 42.46
C MET A 1 2.97 14.82 41.37
N GLN A 2 3.83 15.80 41.65
CA GLN A 2 4.19 16.86 40.68
C GLN A 2 4.92 16.37 39.41
N GLN A 3 5.78 15.37 39.54
CA GLN A 3 6.53 14.78 38.41
C GLN A 3 5.59 14.11 37.38
N LEU A 4 4.52 13.48 37.85
CA LEU A 4 3.51 12.84 36.99
C LEU A 4 2.79 13.88 36.12
N PHE A 5 2.52 15.06 36.66
CA PHE A 5 1.84 16.13 35.93
C PHE A 5 2.69 16.72 34.80
N HIS A 6 4.01 16.83 35.01
CA HIS A 6 4.95 17.24 33.97
C HIS A 6 5.00 16.22 32.82
N ILE A 7 5.16 14.93 33.16
CA ILE A 7 5.22 13.85 32.16
C ILE A 7 3.93 13.82 31.33
N ILE A 8 2.76 13.89 31.97
CA ILE A 8 1.48 13.89 31.25
C ILE A 8 1.39 15.08 30.29
N LYS A 9 1.79 16.27 30.73
CA LYS A 9 1.76 17.47 29.88
C LYS A 9 2.69 17.35 28.68
N ASP A 10 3.88 16.81 28.87
CA ASP A 10 4.85 16.60 27.80
C ASP A 10 4.39 15.51 26.82
N THR A 11 3.82 14.41 27.32
CA THR A 11 3.22 13.36 26.50
C THR A 11 2.05 13.89 25.67
N VAL A 12 1.16 14.69 26.25
CA VAL A 12 0.04 15.30 25.52
C VAL A 12 0.56 16.23 24.43
N LYS A 13 1.62 17.02 24.70
CA LYS A 13 2.23 17.88 23.69
C LYS A 13 2.78 17.09 22.51
N ILE A 14 3.51 16.01 22.79
CA ILE A 14 4.06 15.11 21.76
C ILE A 14 2.94 14.42 20.98
N PHE A 15 1.88 13.97 21.66
CA PHE A 15 0.72 13.34 21.04
C PHE A 15 -0.01 14.28 20.06
N VAL A 16 -0.17 15.55 20.42
CA VAL A 16 -0.77 16.56 19.55
C VAL A 16 0.09 16.79 18.31
N ILE A 17 1.42 16.95 18.48
CA ILE A 17 2.35 17.14 17.35
C ILE A 17 2.35 15.91 16.44
N PHE A 18 2.37 14.70 17.02
CA PHE A 18 2.30 13.45 16.28
C PHE A 18 1.01 13.36 15.47
N THR A 19 -0.15 13.61 16.09
CA THR A 19 -1.45 13.58 15.41
C THR A 19 -1.52 14.59 14.27
N ALA A 20 -1.04 15.83 14.48
CA ALA A 20 -0.98 16.84 13.45
C ALA A 20 -0.09 16.42 12.27
N CYS A 21 1.06 15.81 12.57
CA CYS A 21 1.96 15.25 11.58
C CYS A 21 1.29 14.11 10.79
N THR A 22 0.63 13.17 11.48
CA THR A 22 -0.12 12.07 10.84
C THR A 22 -1.20 12.59 9.91
N LEU A 23 -1.96 13.60 10.32
CA LEU A 23 -3.00 14.21 9.48
C LEU A 23 -2.39 14.90 8.25
N LEU A 24 -1.30 15.66 8.42
CA LEU A 24 -0.59 16.29 7.31
C LEU A 24 -0.15 15.24 6.28
N PHE A 25 0.46 14.14 6.73
CA PHE A 25 0.87 13.06 5.83
C PHE A 25 -0.33 12.37 5.18
N TYR A 26 -1.41 12.10 5.92
CA TYR A 26 -2.62 11.50 5.37
C TYR A 26 -3.21 12.35 4.23
N PHE A 27 -3.35 13.66 4.46
CA PHE A 27 -3.85 14.56 3.42
C PHE A 27 -2.86 14.73 2.27
N GLY A 28 -1.55 14.79 2.54
CA GLY A 28 -0.52 14.83 1.51
C GLY A 28 -0.55 13.60 0.59
N LEU A 29 -0.62 12.40 1.18
CA LEU A 29 -0.74 11.15 0.44
C LEU A 29 -2.07 11.07 -0.31
N LYS A 30 -3.18 11.52 0.30
CA LYS A 30 -4.48 11.57 -0.37
C LYS A 30 -4.45 12.46 -1.61
N MET A 31 -3.87 13.66 -1.50
CA MET A 31 -3.73 14.56 -2.66
C MET A 31 -2.86 13.95 -3.75
N MET A 32 -1.76 13.28 -3.39
CA MET A 32 -0.93 12.56 -4.36
C MET A 32 -1.69 11.39 -5.02
N ASN A 33 -2.55 10.70 -4.27
CA ASN A 33 -3.33 9.58 -4.78
C ASN A 33 -4.49 10.02 -5.70
N GLU A 34 -5.12 11.16 -5.44
CA GLU A 34 -6.15 11.74 -6.34
C GLU A 34 -5.60 12.03 -7.75
N GLU A 35 -4.29 12.28 -7.87
CA GLU A 35 -3.63 12.42 -9.16
C GLU A 35 -3.42 11.07 -9.87
N TYR A 36 -3.21 9.99 -9.11
CA TYR A 36 -3.08 8.63 -9.62
C TYR A 36 -4.39 8.04 -10.17
N GLU A 37 -5.54 8.35 -9.55
CA GLU A 37 -6.85 7.88 -10.04
C GLU A 37 -7.25 8.50 -11.38
N LYS A 38 -6.73 9.68 -11.73
CA LYS A 38 -7.00 10.33 -13.03
C LYS A 38 -6.11 9.86 -14.16
N ILE A 39 -5.07 9.08 -13.86
CA ILE A 39 -4.28 8.42 -14.89
C ILE A 39 -5.12 7.24 -15.40
N HIS A 40 -5.72 7.42 -16.57
CA HIS A 40 -6.43 6.38 -17.34
C HIS A 40 -5.61 5.08 -17.33
N ARG A 41 -5.96 4.16 -16.43
CA ARG A 41 -5.23 2.91 -16.27
C ARG A 41 -5.87 1.89 -17.21
N TYR A 42 -5.30 1.88 -18.41
CA TYR A 42 -5.55 0.99 -19.54
C TYR A 42 -6.85 1.28 -20.31
N ASP A 43 -6.68 1.67 -21.57
CA ASP A 43 -7.73 1.42 -22.56
C ASP A 43 -7.97 -0.09 -22.61
N GLU A 44 -9.24 -0.51 -22.66
CA GLU A 44 -9.57 -1.92 -22.80
C GLU A 44 -8.84 -2.51 -24.01
N PRO A 45 -8.18 -3.67 -23.88
CA PRO A 45 -7.46 -4.25 -25.00
C PRO A 45 -8.45 -4.61 -26.10
N GLU A 46 -8.39 -3.96 -27.26
CA GLU A 46 -9.25 -4.25 -28.43
C GLU A 46 -8.96 -5.62 -29.10
N GLY A 47 -8.27 -6.53 -28.41
CA GLY A 47 -7.82 -7.83 -28.92
C GLY A 47 -8.60 -9.01 -28.35
N LYS A 48 -8.92 -9.99 -29.20
CA LYS A 48 -9.51 -11.27 -28.79
C LYS A 48 -8.62 -11.93 -27.73
N ALA A 49 -9.11 -12.02 -26.49
CA ALA A 49 -8.39 -12.65 -25.40
C ALA A 49 -8.08 -14.11 -25.73
N VAL A 50 -6.81 -14.41 -26.01
CA VAL A 50 -6.34 -15.78 -26.19
C VAL A 50 -6.13 -16.37 -24.80
N LYS A 51 -7.01 -17.28 -24.38
CA LYS A 51 -6.85 -18.03 -23.14
C LYS A 51 -5.69 -19.01 -23.32
N VAL A 52 -4.47 -18.60 -22.98
CA VAL A 52 -3.27 -19.45 -22.94
C VAL A 52 -3.25 -20.24 -21.63
N PHE A 53 -4.28 -21.06 -21.40
CA PHE A 53 -4.27 -21.99 -20.27
C PHE A 53 -4.07 -23.40 -20.82
N GLN A 54 -2.83 -23.89 -20.75
CA GLN A 54 -2.56 -25.32 -20.89
C GLN A 54 -2.59 -25.93 -19.48
N PRO A 55 -3.46 -26.91 -19.20
CA PRO A 55 -3.41 -27.66 -17.95
C PRO A 55 -2.17 -28.55 -17.99
N HIS A 56 -1.03 -28.02 -17.54
CA HIS A 56 0.11 -28.85 -17.17
C HIS A 56 0.02 -29.12 -15.66
N ASP A 57 0.07 -30.39 -15.30
CA ASP A 57 -0.08 -30.91 -13.93
C ASP A 57 1.21 -30.66 -13.14
N GLU A 58 1.62 -29.39 -13.07
CA GLU A 58 2.83 -28.99 -12.34
C GLU A 58 2.54 -28.97 -10.85
N GLY A 59 3.24 -29.82 -10.12
CA GLY A 59 3.13 -29.94 -8.67
C GLY A 59 3.35 -28.58 -7.99
N LEU A 60 2.71 -28.40 -6.83
CA LEU A 60 2.70 -27.13 -6.07
C LEU A 60 4.11 -26.56 -5.81
N ILE A 61 5.12 -27.41 -5.71
CA ILE A 61 6.52 -27.03 -5.49
C ILE A 61 7.11 -26.36 -6.74
N ASP A 62 6.79 -26.85 -7.93
CA ASP A 62 7.33 -26.32 -9.18
C ASP A 62 6.78 -24.91 -9.43
N ARG A 63 5.48 -24.72 -9.16
CA ARG A 63 4.81 -23.42 -9.21
C ARG A 63 5.42 -22.39 -8.24
N LEU A 64 5.80 -22.84 -7.04
CA LEU A 64 6.46 -21.96 -6.07
C LEU A 64 7.86 -21.54 -6.56
N SER A 65 8.61 -22.47 -7.17
CA SER A 65 9.94 -22.19 -7.70
C SER A 65 9.91 -21.16 -8.83
N ILE A 66 8.90 -21.24 -9.71
CA ILE A 66 8.67 -20.31 -10.82
C ILE A 66 8.33 -18.93 -10.28
N PHE A 67 7.42 -18.83 -9.30
CA PHE A 67 7.06 -17.57 -8.63
C PHE A 67 8.30 -16.84 -8.07
N PHE A 68 9.17 -17.56 -7.36
CA PHE A 68 10.38 -16.98 -6.79
C PHE A 68 11.45 -16.61 -7.85
N ARG A 69 11.49 -17.28 -9.00
CA ARG A 69 12.45 -16.99 -10.07
C ARG A 69 12.02 -15.85 -10.99
N LEU A 70 10.73 -15.78 -11.33
CA LEU A 70 10.21 -14.73 -12.21
C LEU A 70 9.78 -13.48 -11.46
N GLY A 71 9.47 -13.57 -10.16
CA GLY A 71 9.11 -12.40 -9.35
C GLY A 71 7.77 -11.78 -9.75
N GLU A 72 6.84 -12.58 -10.29
CA GLU A 72 5.43 -12.22 -10.45
C GLU A 72 4.58 -12.93 -9.42
#